data_AF-A0A7K1JU11-F1
#
_entry.id   AF-A0A7K1JU11-F1
#
_cell.length_a   1.000
_cell.length_b   1.000
_cell.length_c   1.000
_cell.angle_alpha   90.00
_cell.angle_beta   90.00
_cell.angle_gamma   90.00
#
_symmetry.space_group_name_H-M   'P 1'
#
loop_
_entity.id
_entity.type
_entity.pdbx_description
1 polymer ?
#
loop_
_entity_poly.entity_id
_entity_poly.type
_entity_poly.pdbx_seq_one_letter_code
_entity_poly.pdbx_strand_id
1 'polypeptide(L)' 'MKFRGPLIALTVFMAVALALTWLVYATLRRDVSGGTTSYSAIFSDAYGLRESDDVRMAGVRVGRVEKIELVNNNQAKVD' A
#
# COMPACT_ATOMS: atom_id res chain seq x y z
N MET A 1 28.49 -37.37 2.52
CA MET A 1 28.12 -36.25 3.42
C MET A 1 26.60 -36.16 3.47
N LYS A 2 25.96 -36.41 4.62
CA LYS A 2 24.48 -36.40 4.73
C LYS A 2 24.02 -35.00 5.12
N PHE A 3 23.88 -34.09 4.15
CA PHE A 3 23.38 -32.72 4.35
C PHE A 3 21.89 -32.63 4.72
N ARG A 4 21.22 -33.76 4.97
CA ARG A 4 19.76 -33.83 5.16
C ARG A 4 19.26 -33.09 6.40
N GLY A 5 19.98 -33.20 7.52
CA GLY A 5 19.63 -32.50 8.78
C GLY A 5 19.71 -30.97 8.67
N PRO A 6 20.86 -30.42 8.21
CA PRO A 6 21.01 -28.97 8.01
C PRO A 6 20.03 -28.40 6.97
N LEU A 7 19.76 -29.13 5.88
CA LEU A 7 18.76 -28.72 4.88
C LEU A 7 17.36 -28.59 5.48
N ILE A 8 16.92 -29.57 6.28
CA ILE A 8 15.59 -29.52 6.91
C ILE A 8 15.50 -28.32 7.85
N ALA A 9 16.52 -28.11 8.70
CA ALA A 9 16.55 -26.97 9.62
C ALA A 9 16.49 -25.62 8.89
N LEU A 10 17.25 -25.47 7.80
CA LEU A 10 17.25 -24.26 6.98
C LEU A 10 15.89 -24.03 6.31
N THR A 11 15.27 -25.10 5.80
CA THR A 11 13.96 -24.99 5.13
C THR A 11 12.87 -24.58 6.11
N VAL A 12 12.85 -25.17 7.30
CA VAL A 12 11.91 -24.82 8.38
C VAL A 12 12.12 -23.38 8.82
N PHE A 13 13.38 -22.97 9.04
CA PHE A 13 13.69 -21.60 9.41
C PHE A 13 13.21 -20.60 8.35
N MET A 14 13.48 -20.87 7.07
CA MET A 14 13.05 -20.01 5.98
C MET A 14 11.52 -19.93 5.88
N ALA A 15 10.82 -21.05 6.04
CA ALA A 15 9.36 -21.07 6.04
C ALA A 15 8.77 -20.22 7.18
N VAL A 16 9.32 -20.33 8.39
CA VAL A 16 8.89 -19.53 9.55
C VAL A 16 9.20 -18.05 9.33
N ALA A 17 10.41 -17.73 8.85
CA ALA A 17 10.80 -16.35 8.56
C ALA A 17 9.84 -15.70 7.54
N LEU A 18 9.58 -16.38 6.42
CA LEU A 18 8.66 -15.90 5.40
C LEU A 18 7.23 -15.76 5.91
N ALA A 19 6.75 -16.69 6.72
CA ALA A 19 5.41 -16.60 7.32
C ALA A 19 5.28 -15.38 8.24
N LEU A 20 6.30 -15.11 9.07
CA LEU A 20 6.33 -13.92 9.93
C LEU A 20 6.44 -12.64 9.11
N THR A 21 7.30 -12.60 8.09
CA THR A 21 7.39 -11.45 7.17
C THR A 21 6.06 -11.19 6.48
N TRP A 22 5.38 -12.24 6.02
CA TRP A 22 4.07 -12.14 5.40
C TRP A 22 3.01 -11.63 6.38
N LEU A 23 3.01 -12.11 7.62
CA LEU A 23 2.09 -11.64 8.67
C LEU A 23 2.25 -10.14 8.91
N VAL A 24 3.50 -9.67 9.04
CA VAL A 24 3.81 -8.26 9.21
C VAL A 24 3.34 -7.47 7.99
N TYR A 25 3.65 -7.95 6.79
CA TYR A 25 3.23 -7.30 5.53
C TYR A 25 1.70 -7.18 5.42
N ALA A 26 0.98 -8.27 5.70
CA ALA A 26 -0.48 -8.29 5.70
C ALA A 26 -1.09 -7.34 6.76
N THR A 27 -0.42 -7.18 7.90
CA THR A 27 -0.87 -6.28 8.98
C THR A 27 -0.58 -4.81 8.66
N LEU A 28 0.55 -4.52 8.00
CA LEU A 28 0.91 -3.16 7.56
C LEU A 28 0.08 -2.71 6.36
N ARG A 29 -0.39 -3.64 5.54
CA ARG A 29 -1.39 -3.38 4.51
C ARG A 29 -2.72 -2.97 5.16
N ARG A 30 -2.91 -1.66 5.30
CA ARG A 30 -4.23 -1.05 5.54
C ARG A 30 -4.98 -0.91 4.21
N ASP A 31 -5.23 -2.04 3.55
CA ASP A 31 -6.12 -2.06 2.39
C ASP A 31 -7.54 -1.78 2.92
N VAL A 32 -8.19 -0.72 2.42
CA VAL A 32 -9.57 -0.39 2.78
C VAL A 32 -10.47 -1.49 2.19
N SER A 33 -11.15 -2.26 3.04
CA SER A 33 -11.92 -3.42 2.60
C SER A 33 -13.10 -3.02 1.70
N GLY A 34 -13.10 -3.50 0.46
CA GLY A 34 -14.16 -3.29 -0.54
C GLY A 34 -13.56 -2.93 -1.89
N GLY A 35 -14.18 -3.34 -3.01
CA GLY A 35 -13.68 -3.00 -4.34
C GLY A 35 -13.52 -1.48 -4.49
N THR A 36 -12.27 -1.01 -4.48
CA THR A 36 -11.95 0.40 -4.64
C THR A 36 -12.09 0.74 -6.12
N THR A 37 -13.08 1.56 -6.46
CA THR A 37 -13.13 2.18 -7.78
C THR A 37 -12.14 3.34 -7.75
N SER A 38 -11.10 3.30 -8.58
CA SER A 38 -10.16 4.41 -8.71
C SER A 38 -10.88 5.61 -9.33
N TYR A 39 -10.77 6.77 -8.69
CA TYR A 39 -11.35 8.02 -9.16
C TYR A 39 -10.24 9.05 -9.31
N SER A 40 -10.10 9.59 -10.52
CA SER A 40 -9.18 10.70 -10.77
C SER A 40 -9.90 12.04 -10.66
N ALA A 41 -9.29 13.00 -9.96
CA ALA A 41 -9.76 14.38 -9.90
C ALA A 41 -8.65 15.34 -10.34
N ILE A 42 -9.03 16.41 -11.04
CA ILE A 42 -8.11 17.48 -11.46
C ILE A 42 -8.36 18.69 -10.57
N PHE A 43 -7.33 19.09 -9.82
CA PHE A 43 -7.34 20.27 -8.98
C PHE A 43 -6.50 21.38 -9.61
N SER A 44 -6.94 22.62 -9.45
CA SER A 44 -6.19 23.82 -9.83
C SER A 44 -5.01 24.09 -8.89
N ASP A 45 -5.12 23.68 -7.63
CA ASP A 45 -4.08 23.73 -6.62
C ASP A 45 -4.24 22.55 -5.66
N ALA A 46 -3.13 21.91 -5.29
CA ALA A 46 -3.06 20.78 -4.37
C ALA A 46 -2.04 21.03 -3.24
N TYR A 47 -1.75 22.29 -2.93
CA TYR A 47 -0.76 22.66 -1.91
C TYR A 47 -1.03 21.99 -0.56
N GLY A 48 -0.04 21.23 -0.08
CA GLY A 48 -0.11 20.50 1.19
C GLY A 48 -0.68 19.08 1.13
N LEU A 49 -1.22 18.65 -0.02
CA LEU A 49 -1.65 17.28 -0.23
C LEU A 49 -0.45 16.36 -0.45
N ARG A 50 -0.46 15.18 0.17
CA ARG A 50 0.59 14.18 0.06
C ARG A 50 0.05 12.85 -0.41
N GLU A 51 0.92 12.09 -1.09
CA GLU A 51 0.65 10.68 -1.35
C GLU A 51 0.41 9.95 -0.02
N SER A 52 -0.55 9.03 -0.02
CA SER A 52 -1.06 8.33 1.15
C SER A 52 -1.92 9.11 2.14
N ASP A 53 -2.29 10.37 1.84
CA ASP A 53 -3.27 11.11 2.63
C ASP A 53 -4.66 10.45 2.58
N ASP A 54 -5.41 10.59 3.66
CA ASP A 54 -6.74 9.99 3.80
C ASP A 54 -7.81 10.80 3.04
N VAL A 55 -8.55 10.14 2.15
CA VAL A 55 -9.71 10.72 1.49
C VAL A 55 -10.94 10.50 2.37
N ARG A 56 -11.67 11.58 2.67
CA ARG A 56 -12.86 11.55 3.54
C ARG A 56 -14.08 12.12 2.84
N MET A 57 -15.20 11.43 2.98
CA MET A 57 -16.52 11.90 2.55
C MET A 57 -17.39 12.09 3.78
N ALA A 58 -17.94 13.30 3.97
CA ALA A 58 -18.75 13.66 5.15
C ALA A 58 -18.10 13.28 6.50
N GLY A 59 -16.77 13.36 6.59
CA GLY A 59 -16.00 13.03 7.80
C GLY A 59 -15.59 11.57 7.96
N VAL A 60 -16.10 10.66 7.12
CA VAL A 60 -15.75 9.22 7.14
C VAL A 60 -14.60 8.94 6.16
N ARG A 61 -13.60 8.17 6.60
CA ARG A 61 -12.49 7.72 5.74
C ARG A 61 -13.01 6.73 4.71
N VAL A 62 -12.94 7.10 3.43
CA VAL A 62 -13.42 6.29 2.31
C VAL A 62 -12.29 5.75 1.44
N GLY A 63 -11.09 6.32 1.55
CA GLY A 63 -9.97 5.90 0.73
C GLY A 63 -8.67 6.61 1.10
N ARG A 64 -7.73 6.57 0.17
CA ARG A 64 -6.39 7.14 0.28
C ARG A 64 -5.98 7.67 -1.08
N VAL A 65 -5.24 8.78 -1.10
CA VAL A 65 -4.58 9.29 -2.31
C VAL A 65 -3.46 8.33 -2.70
N GLU A 66 -3.56 7.73 -3.88
CA GLU A 66 -2.56 6.83 -4.43
C GLU A 66 -1.41 7.61 -5.05
N LYS A 67 -1.72 8.63 -5.86
CA LYS A 67 -0.70 9.37 -6.60
C LYS A 67 -1.12 10.80 -6.91
N ILE A 68 -0.12 11.70 -6.98
CA ILE A 68 -0.31 13.08 -7.42
C ILE A 68 0.61 13.34 -8.61
N GLU A 69 0.04 13.68 -9.76
CA GLU A 69 0.78 13.99 -10.99
C GLU A 69 0.47 15.41 -11.46
N LEU A 70 1.48 16.12 -11.96
CA LEU A 70 1.28 17.42 -12.59
C LEU A 70 0.88 17.23 -14.06
N VAL A 71 -0.30 17.72 -14.43
CA VAL A 71 -0.87 17.63 -15.78
C VAL A 71 -1.12 19.05 -16.31
N ASN A 72 -1.08 19.23 -17.64
CA ASN A 72 -1.35 20.51 -18.31
C ASN A 72 -0.50 21.69 -17.78
N ASN A 73 0.77 21.42 -17.43
CA ASN A 73 1.76 22.35 -16.88
C ASN A 73 1.39 23.09 -15.58
N ASN A 74 0.14 23.08 -15.14
CA ASN A 74 -0.32 23.90 -14.01
C ASN A 74 -1.53 23.30 -13.26
N GLN A 75 -1.83 22.01 -13.45
CA GLN A 75 -2.92 21.33 -12.75
C GLN A 75 -2.39 20.07 -12.06
N ALA A 76 -2.95 19.72 -10.92
CA ALA A 76 -2.63 18.50 -10.20
C ALA A 76 -3.73 17.47 -10.47
N LYS A 77 -3.36 16.34 -11.08
CA LYS A 77 -4.20 15.14 -11.15
C LYS A 77 -3.93 14.30 -9.91
N VAL A 78 -4.99 14.03 -9.15
CA VAL A 78 -4.95 13.22 -7.93
C VAL A 78 -5.73 11.94 -8.20
N ASP A 79 -5.07 10.81 -8.01
CA ASP A 79 -5.60 9.46 -8.16
C ASP A 79 -5.73 8.77 -6.80
#